data_AF-A0A966WAJ6-F1
#
_entry.id   AF-A0A966WAJ6-F1
#
_cell.length_a   1.000
_cell.length_b   1.000
_cell.length_c   1.000
_cell.angle_alpha   90.00
_cell.angle_beta   90.00
_cell.angle_gamma   90.00
#
_symmetry.space_group_name_H-M   'P 1'
#
loop_
_entity.id
_entity.type
_entity.pdbx_description
1 polymer ?
#
loop_
_entity_poly.entity_id
_entity_poly.type
_entity_poly.pdbx_seq_one_letter_code
_entity_poly.pdbx_strand_id
1 'polypeptide(L)'
;FFVNLSGVVATQPVAGMAAYSASKAAAWAAMTAAARELRRRRIDVIDARPPHTETGLATRPLAGTAPKMPEGLMPDAVAARIVTAVATGERDLPTEAFTSQ
;
A
#
# COMPACT_ATOMS: atom_id res chain seq x y z
N PHE A 1 6.58 -0.33 -16.04
CA PHE A 1 5.98 -0.83 -14.80
C PHE A 1 4.99 0.21 -14.28
N PHE A 2 4.11 -0.18 -13.36
CA PHE A 2 3.20 0.68 -12.62
C PHE A 2 3.19 0.23 -11.15
N VAL A 3 3.21 1.17 -10.20
CA VAL A 3 3.13 0.86 -8.76
C VAL A 3 1.96 1.61 -8.14
N ASN A 4 1.07 0.87 -7.47
CA ASN A 4 -0.01 1.43 -6.66
C ASN A 4 0.33 1.35 -5.17
N LEU A 5 -0.11 2.34 -4.40
CA LEU A 5 0.02 2.37 -2.94
C LEU A 5 -1.35 2.20 -2.30
N SER A 6 -1.76 0.95 -2.07
CA SER A 6 -3.05 0.64 -1.46
C SER A 6 -2.97 0.61 0.08
N GLY A 7 -1.84 0.15 0.64
CA GLY A 7 -1.63 0.04 2.09
C GLY A 7 -2.37 -1.13 2.75
N VAL A 8 -1.99 -1.48 3.98
CA VAL A 8 -2.56 -2.63 4.73
C VAL A 8 -4.09 -2.60 4.84
N VAL A 9 -4.67 -1.39 4.89
CA VAL A 9 -6.14 -1.19 5.01
C VAL A 9 -6.92 -1.69 3.80
N ALA A 10 -6.27 -1.93 2.66
CA ALA A 10 -6.90 -2.45 1.45
C ALA A 10 -7.38 -3.90 1.62
N THR A 11 -6.69 -4.68 2.44
CA THR A 11 -7.00 -6.09 2.71
C THR A 11 -7.35 -6.35 4.18
N GLN A 12 -7.07 -5.40 5.07
CA GLN A 12 -7.41 -5.44 6.49
C GLN A 12 -8.15 -4.16 6.90
N PRO A 13 -9.47 -4.07 6.66
CA PRO A 13 -10.25 -2.86 6.95
C PRO A 13 -10.22 -2.47 8.44
N VAL A 14 -10.14 -1.16 8.71
CA VAL A 14 -10.03 -0.62 10.07
C VAL A 14 -11.32 0.09 10.48
N ALA A 15 -11.81 -0.21 11.68
CA ALA A 15 -12.99 0.45 12.25
C ALA A 15 -12.80 1.98 12.31
N GLY A 16 -13.84 2.73 11.96
CA GLY A 16 -13.78 4.20 11.87
C GLY A 16 -13.15 4.74 10.56
N MET A 17 -12.65 3.88 9.68
CA MET A 17 -12.03 4.26 8.40
C MET A 17 -12.72 3.64 7.18
N ALA A 18 -14.00 3.28 7.27
CA ALA A 18 -14.71 2.48 6.26
C ALA A 18 -14.58 3.01 4.82
N ALA A 19 -14.81 4.31 4.60
CA ALA A 19 -14.69 4.91 3.28
C ALA A 19 -13.24 4.84 2.75
N TYR A 20 -12.26 5.13 3.61
CA TYR A 20 -10.84 5.06 3.27
C TYR A 20 -10.41 3.63 2.94
N SER A 21 -10.76 2.65 3.79
CA SER A 21 -10.51 1.23 3.55
C SER A 21 -11.17 0.75 2.26
N ALA A 22 -12.42 1.15 1.98
CA ALA A 22 -13.11 0.81 0.74
C ALA A 22 -12.40 1.36 -0.50
N SER A 23 -11.96 2.63 -0.48
CA SER A 23 -11.20 3.21 -1.60
C SER A 23 -9.88 2.49 -1.83
N LYS A 24 -9.16 2.11 -0.77
CA LYS A 24 -7.91 1.36 -0.87
C LYS A 24 -8.12 -0.07 -1.35
N ALA A 25 -9.18 -0.75 -0.90
CA ALA A 25 -9.57 -2.07 -1.37
C ALA A 25 -9.97 -2.05 -2.86
N ALA A 26 -10.71 -1.03 -3.29
CA ALA A 26 -11.06 -0.85 -4.70
C ALA A 26 -9.82 -0.64 -5.57
N ALA A 27 -8.85 0.16 -5.10
CA ALA A 27 -7.58 0.34 -5.81
C ALA A 27 -6.80 -0.99 -5.92
N TRP A 28 -6.71 -1.77 -4.84
CA TRP A 28 -6.07 -3.09 -4.85
C TRP A 28 -6.74 -4.06 -5.83
N ALA A 29 -8.08 -4.12 -5.81
CA ALA A 29 -8.85 -4.97 -6.72
C ALA A 29 -8.65 -4.54 -8.19
N ALA A 30 -8.67 -3.24 -8.47
CA ALA A 30 -8.41 -2.70 -9.79
C ALA A 30 -7.01 -3.07 -10.31
N MET A 31 -5.98 -2.96 -9.47
CA MET A 31 -4.61 -3.33 -9.85
C MET A 31 -4.42 -4.83 -10.04
N THR A 32 -5.12 -5.63 -9.24
CA THR A 32 -5.16 -7.09 -9.39
C THR A 32 -5.76 -7.51 -10.75
N ALA A 33 -6.75 -6.77 -11.26
CA ALA A 33 -7.27 -6.97 -12.61
C ALA A 33 -6.28 -6.45 -13.67
N ALA A 34 -5.79 -5.22 -13.50
CA ALA A 34 -4.86 -4.58 -14.43
C ALA A 34 -3.59 -5.42 -14.65
N ALA A 35 -3.03 -6.04 -13.61
CA ALA A 35 -1.87 -6.93 -13.72
C ALA A 35 -2.10 -8.07 -14.73
N ARG A 36 -3.32 -8.63 -14.77
CA ARG A 36 -3.67 -9.71 -15.72
C ARG A 36 -3.83 -9.19 -17.14
N GLU A 37 -4.47 -8.04 -17.29
CA GLU A 37 -4.69 -7.38 -18.58
C GLU A 37 -3.38 -6.93 -19.23
N LEU A 38 -2.47 -6.39 -18.42
CA LEU A 38 -1.21 -5.78 -18.84
C LEU A 38 -0.09 -6.80 -19.08
N ARG A 39 -0.25 -8.04 -18.59
CA ARG A 39 0.74 -9.11 -18.73
C ARG A 39 1.21 -9.33 -20.17
N ARG A 40 0.29 -9.34 -21.15
CA ARG A 40 0.65 -9.56 -22.58
C ARG A 40 1.49 -8.43 -23.15
N ARG A 41 1.42 -7.24 -22.55
CA ARG A 41 2.21 -6.06 -22.93
C ARG A 41 3.55 -6.00 -22.20
N ARG A 42 3.89 -7.01 -21.38
CA ARG A 42 5.11 -7.04 -20.55
C ARG A 42 5.23 -5.80 -19.66
N ILE A 43 4.11 -5.33 -19.11
CA ILE A 43 4.07 -4.24 -18.15
C ILE A 43 3.83 -4.85 -16.77
N ASP A 44 4.80 -4.71 -15.88
CA ASP A 44 4.66 -5.11 -14.48
C ASP A 44 3.75 -4.13 -13.73
N VAL A 45 2.82 -4.67 -12.96
CA VAL A 45 1.91 -3.93 -12.08
C VAL A 45 2.15 -4.44 -10.67
N ILE A 46 2.57 -3.55 -9.78
CA ILE A 46 2.87 -3.87 -8.39
C ILE A 46 1.90 -3.12 -7.51
N ASP A 47 1.21 -3.82 -6.62
CA ASP A 47 0.42 -3.19 -5.56
C ASP A 47 1.17 -3.31 -4.25
N ALA A 48 1.56 -2.18 -3.67
CA ALA A 48 2.28 -2.10 -2.42
C ALA A 48 1.33 -1.82 -1.26
N ARG A 49 1.41 -2.67 -0.24
CA ARG A 49 0.57 -2.63 0.96
C ARG A 49 1.38 -2.38 2.24
N PRO A 50 2.11 -1.25 2.37
CA PRO A 50 2.82 -0.98 3.60
C PRO A 50 1.86 -0.89 4.80
N PRO A 51 2.33 -1.24 6.01
CA PRO A 51 1.62 -0.97 7.26
C PRO A 51 1.64 0.54 7.57
N HIS A 52 1.32 0.92 8.82
CA HIS A 52 1.45 2.31 9.25
C HIS A 52 2.86 2.85 8.93
N THR A 53 2.93 4.06 8.36
CA THR A 53 4.17 4.70 7.94
C THR A 53 4.18 6.14 8.46
N GLU A 54 5.27 6.56 9.08
CA GLU A 54 5.45 7.84 9.79
C GLU A 54 5.62 9.03 8.83
N THR A 55 4.62 9.24 7.97
CA THR A 55 4.57 10.30 6.96
C THR A 55 3.92 11.59 7.49
N GLY A 56 3.46 11.60 8.74
CA GLY A 56 2.62 12.66 9.30
C GLY A 56 1.25 12.78 8.64
N LEU A 57 0.77 11.75 7.91
CA LEU A 57 -0.57 11.74 7.33
C LEU A 57 -1.64 11.55 8.43
N ALA A 58 -1.37 10.67 9.40
CA ALA A 58 -2.30 10.39 10.50
C ALA A 58 -2.54 11.60 11.41
N THR A 59 -1.58 12.52 11.50
CA THR A 59 -1.68 13.74 12.32
C THR A 59 -2.35 14.90 11.58
N ARG A 60 -2.71 14.74 10.30
CA ARG A 60 -3.36 15.75 9.45
C ARG A 60 -4.64 15.21 8.78
N PRO A 61 -5.63 14.72 9.55
CA PRO A 61 -6.86 14.18 8.97
C PRO A 61 -7.69 15.30 8.32
N LEU A 62 -8.27 15.00 7.15
CA LEU A 62 -9.26 15.89 6.51
C LEU A 62 -10.62 15.80 7.22
N ALA A 63 -10.97 14.63 7.74
CA ALA A 63 -12.19 14.38 8.48
C ALA A 63 -12.00 13.20 9.45
N GLY A 64 -12.76 13.20 10.55
CA GLY A 64 -12.67 12.19 11.60
C GLY A 64 -11.44 12.32 12.50
N THR A 65 -11.33 11.41 13.46
CA THR A 65 -10.16 11.30 14.35
C THR A 65 -9.41 10.04 13.98
N ALA A 66 -8.11 10.16 13.69
CA ALA A 66 -7.28 8.99 13.43
C ALA A 66 -7.28 8.08 14.67
N PRO A 67 -7.44 6.75 14.50
CA PRO A 67 -7.32 5.82 15.62
C PRO A 67 -5.91 5.88 16.20
N LYS A 68 -5.76 5.52 17.48
CA LYS A 68 -4.43 5.36 18.08
C LYS A 68 -3.73 4.19 17.38
N MET A 69 -2.65 4.47 16.68
CA MET A 69 -1.86 3.47 15.97
C MET A 69 -0.58 3.16 16.74
N PRO A 70 -0.02 1.94 16.63
CA PRO A 70 1.34 1.68 17.04
C PRO A 70 2.32 2.50 16.18
N GLU A 71 3.57 2.61 16.64
CA GLU A 71 4.65 3.21 15.86
C GLU A 71 4.75 2.54 14.49
N GLY A 72 4.77 3.38 13.46
CA GLY A 72 4.85 2.96 12.07
C GLY A 72 6.28 2.80 11.58
N LEU A 73 6.40 2.34 10.34
CA LEU A 73 7.68 2.27 9.65
C LEU A 73 8.13 3.67 9.20
N MET A 74 9.45 3.85 9.13
CA MET A 74 10.03 5.06 8.57
C MET A 74 9.73 5.15 7.05
N PRO A 75 9.32 6.32 6.53
CA PRO A 75 9.04 6.50 5.11
C PRO A 75 10.19 6.06 4.20
N ASP A 76 11.43 6.34 4.59
CA ASP A 76 12.62 6.00 3.80
C ASP A 76 12.79 4.49 3.65
N ALA A 77 12.53 3.71 4.71
CA ALA A 77 12.58 2.25 4.67
C ALA A 77 11.48 1.67 3.76
N VAL A 78 10.26 2.21 3.86
CA VAL A 78 9.14 1.82 2.99
C VAL A 78 9.43 2.14 1.53
N ALA A 79 9.93 3.34 1.24
CA ALA A 79 10.30 3.77 -0.10
C ALA A 79 11.42 2.88 -0.68
N ALA A 80 12.48 2.61 0.09
CA ALA A 80 13.57 1.73 -0.34
C ALA A 80 13.08 0.32 -0.68
N ARG A 81 12.16 -0.25 0.12
CA ARG A 81 11.59 -1.58 -0.13
C ARG A 81 10.78 -1.61 -1.44
N ILE A 82 9.99 -0.57 -1.71
CA ILE A 82 9.21 -0.44 -2.95
C ILE A 82 10.13 -0.30 -4.16
N VAL A 83 11.16 0.56 -4.08
CA VAL A 83 12.13 0.73 -5.18
C VAL A 83 12.86 -0.59 -5.45
N THR A 84 13.22 -1.34 -4.41
CA THR A 84 13.83 -2.67 -4.56
C THR A 84 12.89 -3.61 -5.31
N ALA A 85 11.61 -3.67 -4.97
CA ALA A 85 10.62 -4.51 -5.65
C ALA A 85 10.49 -4.19 -7.15
N VAL A 86 10.51 -2.90 -7.49
CA VAL A 86 10.50 -2.45 -8.88
C VAL A 86 11.77 -2.90 -9.61
N ALA A 87 12.94 -2.70 -9.00
CA ALA A 87 14.23 -3.02 -9.61
C ALA A 87 14.43 -4.53 -9.81
N THR A 88 13.86 -5.37 -8.94
CA THR A 88 13.98 -6.84 -9.00
C THR A 88 12.86 -7.51 -9.80
N GLY A 89 11.86 -6.75 -10.27
CA GLY A 89 10.74 -7.28 -11.05
C GLY A 89 9.76 -8.11 -10.21
N GLU A 90 9.60 -7.78 -8.92
CA GLU A 90 8.53 -8.37 -8.10
C GLU A 90 7.15 -8.04 -8.68
N ARG A 91 6.18 -8.93 -8.45
CA ARG A 91 4.83 -8.82 -9.05
C ARG A 91 3.74 -8.42 -8.05
N ASP A 92 4.06 -8.44 -6.77
CA ASP A 92 3.19 -8.06 -5.68
C ASP A 92 4.04 -7.68 -4.48
N LEU A 93 3.52 -6.80 -3.61
CA LEU A 93 4.25 -6.35 -2.43
C LEU A 93 3.31 -6.30 -1.22
N PRO A 94 3.08 -7.46 -0.57
CA PRO A 94 2.13 -7.58 0.53
C PRO A 94 2.66 -6.96 1.83
N THR A 95 1.80 -6.78 2.83
CA THR A 95 2.13 -6.13 4.11
C THR A 95 3.31 -6.82 4.80
N GLU A 96 3.35 -8.16 4.74
CA GLU A 96 4.39 -8.99 5.36
C GLU A 96 5.77 -8.78 4.72
N ALA A 97 5.84 -8.19 3.53
CA ALA A 97 7.08 -7.86 2.85
C ALA A 97 7.74 -6.57 3.39
N PHE A 98 7.08 -5.87 4.32
CA PHE A 98 7.60 -4.71 5.02
C PHE A 98 7.90 -5.07 6.47
N THR A 99 9.18 -5.19 6.80
CA THR A 99 9.64 -5.48 8.16
C THR A 99 10.07 -4.19 8.86
N SER A 100 9.76 -4.06 10.15
CA SER A 100 10.44 -3.11 11.03
C SER A 100 11.92 -3.50 11.09
N GLN A 101 12.82 -2.58 10.74
CA GLN A 101 14.23 -2.75 11.07
C GLN A 101 14.46 -2.53 12.56
#